data_AF-A0AAF0DYX9-F1
#
_entry.id   AF-A0AAF0DYX9-F1
#
_cell.length_a   1.000
_cell.length_b   1.000
_cell.length_c   1.000
_cell.angle_alpha   90.00
_cell.angle_beta   90.00
_cell.angle_gamma   90.00
#
_symmetry.space_group_name_H-M   'P 1'
#
loop_
_entity.id
_entity.type
_entity.pdbx_description
1 polymer ?
#
loop_
_entity_poly.entity_id
_entity_poly.type
_entity_poly.pdbx_seq_one_letter_code
_entity_poly.pdbx_strand_id
1 'polypeptide(L)'
;MALRVTLSVPRVRASTSLVFQQVRLNSNRAPSGPNPHDAPTLEAVKQQWKKARFAKDADTATVLGGILTDLQYAQKTKAQANQKPPSVIKMIQKGIKKRTDAARAFRNAKPEPRPDLAEKEERQIELLRSFLPKEE
;
A
#
# COMPACT_ATOMS: atom_id res chain seq x y z
N MET A 1 -33.74 -58.32 19.01
CA MET A 1 -32.35 -58.33 19.51
C MET A 1 -31.60 -57.24 18.74
N ALA A 2 -31.52 -56.00 19.23
CA ALA A 2 -30.56 -55.50 20.23
C ALA A 2 -29.10 -55.77 19.74
N LEU A 3 -28.20 -54.81 19.56
CA LEU A 3 -27.86 -53.72 20.48
C LEU A 3 -27.47 -52.43 19.72
N ARG A 4 -27.90 -51.29 20.28
CA ARG A 4 -27.35 -49.96 20.01
C ARG A 4 -26.00 -49.84 20.72
N VAL A 5 -24.95 -49.43 20.02
CA VAL A 5 -23.67 -49.06 20.61
C VAL A 5 -23.58 -47.53 20.62
N THR A 6 -23.70 -46.93 21.80
CA THR A 6 -23.53 -45.50 22.04
C THR A 6 -22.05 -45.22 22.32
N LEU A 7 -21.34 -44.58 21.38
CA LEU A 7 -20.03 -44.01 21.69
C LEU A 7 -20.20 -42.60 22.27
N SER A 8 -19.93 -42.50 23.56
CA SER A 8 -19.78 -41.26 24.32
C SER A 8 -18.38 -40.68 24.04
N VAL A 9 -18.32 -39.44 23.55
CA VAL A 9 -17.06 -38.73 23.32
C VAL A 9 -16.90 -37.67 24.41
N PRO A 10 -15.83 -37.69 25.24
CA PRO A 10 -15.59 -36.67 26.24
C PRO A 10 -15.15 -35.34 25.61
N ARG A 11 -15.84 -34.27 26.00
CA ARG A 11 -15.54 -32.87 25.67
C ARG A 11 -14.32 -32.39 26.47
N VAL A 12 -13.16 -32.30 25.83
CA VAL A 12 -11.96 -31.71 26.44
C VAL A 12 -12.04 -30.19 26.33
N ARG A 13 -12.11 -29.51 27.48
CA ARG A 13 -12.11 -28.06 27.60
C ARG A 13 -10.67 -27.58 27.79
N ALA A 14 -10.02 -27.12 26.72
CA ALA A 14 -8.71 -26.49 26.80
C ALA A 14 -8.89 -25.02 27.25
N SER A 15 -8.69 -24.76 28.55
CA SER A 15 -8.41 -23.42 29.06
C SER A 15 -6.98 -23.05 28.71
N THR A 16 -6.79 -22.18 27.72
CA THR A 16 -5.51 -21.50 27.52
C THR A 16 -5.63 -20.09 28.07
N SER A 17 -4.83 -19.83 29.09
CA SER A 17 -4.71 -18.55 29.77
C SER A 17 -4.30 -17.45 28.79
N LEU A 18 -5.07 -16.36 28.80
CA LEU A 18 -4.73 -15.12 28.14
C LEU A 18 -3.49 -14.51 28.82
N VAL A 19 -2.32 -14.69 28.20
CA VAL A 19 -1.13 -13.90 28.55
C VAL A 19 -1.24 -12.58 27.81
N PHE A 20 -1.74 -11.54 28.51
CA PHE A 20 -1.70 -10.16 28.03
C PHE A 20 -0.23 -9.69 28.01
N GLN A 21 0.42 -9.84 26.86
CA GLN A 21 1.76 -9.29 26.66
C GLN A 21 1.64 -7.77 26.47
N GLN A 22 2.07 -7.05 27.50
CA GLN A 22 2.05 -5.59 27.54
C GLN A 22 3.04 -5.03 26.53
N VAL A 23 2.53 -4.60 25.36
CA VAL A 23 3.33 -3.92 24.33
C VAL A 23 3.79 -2.57 24.89
N ARG A 24 5.09 -2.44 25.13
CA ARG A 24 5.76 -1.18 25.45
C ARG A 24 5.61 -0.23 24.26
N LEU A 25 4.80 0.82 24.44
CA LEU A 25 4.67 1.91 23.49
C LEU A 25 5.98 2.73 23.50
N ASN A 26 6.89 2.44 22.57
CA ASN A 26 8.04 3.29 22.33
C ASN A 26 7.56 4.59 21.63
N SER A 27 7.61 5.71 22.34
CA SER A 27 7.18 7.03 21.84
C SER A 27 8.26 7.70 20.99
N ASN A 28 8.65 7.08 19.87
CA ASN A 28 9.25 7.81 18.75
C ASN A 28 8.12 8.21 17.78
N ARG A 29 7.26 9.14 18.22
CA ARG A 29 6.25 9.73 17.33
C ARG A 29 6.96 10.67 16.36
N ALA A 30 7.09 10.22 15.11
CA ALA A 30 7.45 11.05 13.97
C ALA A 30 6.66 12.37 13.97
N PRO A 31 7.27 13.49 13.53
CA PRO A 31 6.69 14.82 13.59
C PRO A 31 5.27 14.83 13.06
N SER A 32 4.35 15.14 13.96
CA SER A 32 2.92 14.88 13.81
C SER A 32 2.16 16.07 13.23
N GLY A 33 2.47 16.46 11.99
CA GLY A 33 1.68 17.38 11.15
C GLY A 33 1.39 16.79 9.76
N PRO A 34 0.52 17.41 8.94
CA PRO A 34 0.51 17.17 7.49
C PRO A 34 1.93 17.39 6.95
N ASN A 35 2.44 16.56 6.04
CA ASN A 35 3.76 16.86 5.50
C ASN A 35 3.65 18.18 4.72
N PRO A 36 4.53 19.17 4.93
CA PRO A 36 4.46 20.47 4.23
C PRO A 36 4.57 20.31 2.71
N HIS A 37 5.15 19.21 2.26
CA HIS A 37 5.28 18.87 0.84
C HIS A 37 4.04 18.17 0.25
N ASP A 38 3.04 17.75 1.05
CA ASP A 38 1.89 17.00 0.52
C ASP A 38 1.03 17.83 -0.45
N ALA A 39 0.76 19.10 -0.12
CA ALA A 39 -0.02 19.99 -0.98
C ALA A 39 0.68 20.26 -2.34
N PRO A 40 1.94 20.71 -2.40
CA PRO A 40 2.62 20.94 -3.68
C PRO A 40 2.82 19.64 -4.48
N THR A 41 3.12 18.51 -3.83
CA THR A 41 3.22 17.22 -4.51
C THR A 41 1.88 16.79 -5.11
N LEU A 42 0.77 17.00 -4.42
CA LEU A 42 -0.56 16.67 -4.93
C LEU A 42 -0.90 17.49 -6.18
N GLU A 43 -0.58 18.78 -6.18
CA GLU A 43 -0.78 19.64 -7.35
C GLU A 43 0.09 19.22 -8.52
N ALA A 44 1.38 18.93 -8.29
CA ALA A 44 2.29 18.44 -9.30
C ALA A 44 1.79 17.13 -9.94
N VAL A 45 1.35 16.16 -9.13
CA VAL A 45 0.79 14.89 -9.62
C VAL A 45 -0.48 15.13 -10.45
N LYS A 46 -1.40 15.99 -10.00
CA LYS A 46 -2.62 16.33 -10.76
C LYS A 46 -2.29 17.00 -12.09
N GLN A 47 -1.33 17.92 -12.11
CA GLN A 47 -0.90 18.60 -13.33
C GLN A 47 -0.25 17.62 -14.32
N GLN A 48 0.68 16.78 -13.85
CA GLN A 48 1.32 15.79 -14.71
C GLN A 48 0.33 14.76 -15.23
N TRP A 49 -0.63 14.32 -14.40
CA TRP A 49 -1.69 13.41 -14.84
C TRP A 49 -2.53 14.01 -15.96
N LYS A 50 -2.90 15.30 -15.86
CA LYS A 50 -3.60 16.01 -16.94
C LYS A 50 -2.75 16.11 -18.21
N LYS A 51 -1.46 16.46 -18.08
CA LYS A 51 -0.51 16.51 -19.20
C LYS A 51 -0.36 15.16 -19.89
N ALA A 52 -0.23 14.07 -19.13
CA ALA A 52 -0.12 12.71 -19.66
C ALA A 52 -1.36 12.33 -20.48
N ARG A 53 -2.57 12.64 -19.97
CA ARG A 53 -3.82 12.39 -20.71
C ARG A 53 -3.90 13.21 -22.00
N PHE A 54 -3.41 14.45 -22.00
CA PHE A 54 -3.35 15.28 -23.19
C PHE A 54 -2.34 14.75 -24.21
N ALA A 55 -1.14 14.35 -23.74
CA ALA A 55 -0.08 13.77 -24.56
C ALA A 55 -0.36 12.32 -25.02
N LYS A 56 -1.51 11.75 -24.65
CA LYS A 56 -1.89 10.34 -24.90
C LYS A 56 -0.90 9.32 -24.32
N ASP A 57 -0.16 9.70 -23.28
CA ASP A 57 0.68 8.79 -22.51
C ASP A 57 -0.19 7.99 -21.54
N ALA A 58 -0.67 6.85 -22.03
CA ALA A 58 -1.55 5.96 -21.28
C ALA A 58 -0.87 5.35 -20.04
N ASP A 59 0.43 5.06 -20.12
CA ASP A 59 1.18 4.44 -19.03
C ASP A 59 1.29 5.43 -17.85
N THR A 60 1.77 6.64 -18.10
CA THR A 60 1.87 7.70 -17.06
C THR A 60 0.50 8.08 -16.52
N ALA A 61 -0.52 8.19 -17.38
CA ALA A 61 -1.87 8.53 -16.96
C ALA A 61 -2.49 7.47 -16.04
N THR A 62 -2.24 6.19 -16.30
CA THR A 62 -2.72 5.08 -15.48
C THR A 62 -2.04 5.06 -14.11
N VAL A 63 -0.72 5.23 -14.09
CA VAL A 63 0.08 5.24 -12.85
C VAL A 63 -0.34 6.37 -11.92
N LEU A 64 -0.35 7.61 -12.41
CA LEU A 64 -0.69 8.77 -11.60
C LEU A 64 -2.18 8.78 -11.24
N GLY A 65 -3.05 8.34 -12.15
CA GLY A 65 -4.48 8.17 -11.89
C GLY A 65 -4.74 7.21 -10.73
N GLY A 66 -4.05 6.07 -10.70
CA GLY A 66 -4.14 5.10 -9.61
C GLY A 66 -3.74 5.67 -8.25
N ILE A 67 -2.69 6.50 -8.19
CA ILE A 67 -2.29 7.18 -6.95
C ILE A 67 -3.35 8.18 -6.48
N LEU A 68 -3.92 8.96 -7.41
CA LEU A 68 -4.98 9.92 -7.10
C LEU A 68 -6.26 9.22 -6.60
N THR A 69 -6.64 8.09 -7.20
CA THR A 69 -7.76 7.29 -6.72
C THR A 69 -7.48 6.69 -5.36
N ASP A 70 -6.30 6.10 -5.14
CA ASP A 70 -5.90 5.54 -3.84
C ASP A 70 -5.95 6.62 -2.73
N LEU A 71 -5.52 7.85 -3.04
CA LEU A 71 -5.62 8.99 -2.14
C LEU A 71 -7.08 9.36 -1.85
N GLN A 72 -7.92 9.42 -2.88
CA GLN A 72 -9.35 9.71 -2.73
C GLN A 72 -10.07 8.65 -1.89
N TYR A 73 -9.78 7.36 -2.11
CA TYR A 73 -10.28 6.27 -1.29
C TYR A 73 -9.82 6.40 0.16
N ALA A 74 -8.52 6.69 0.38
CA ALA A 74 -8.00 6.89 1.72
C ALA A 74 -8.66 8.08 2.44
N GLN A 75 -9.03 9.15 1.72
CA GLN A 75 -9.76 10.29 2.28
C GLN A 75 -11.16 9.87 2.75
N LYS A 76 -11.87 9.09 1.93
CA LYS A 76 -13.21 8.60 2.27
C LYS A 76 -13.19 7.61 3.43
N THR A 77 -12.24 6.68 3.47
CA THR A 77 -12.14 5.66 4.52
C THR A 77 -11.68 6.25 5.86
N LYS A 78 -10.84 7.28 5.83
CA LYS A 78 -10.32 7.96 7.04
C LYS A 78 -11.10 9.21 7.41
N ALA A 79 -12.29 9.42 6.87
CA ALA A 79 -13.15 10.56 7.20
C ALA A 79 -13.74 10.52 8.64
N GLN A 80 -13.19 9.70 9.54
CA GLN A 80 -13.56 9.73 10.96
C GLN A 80 -12.97 10.99 11.60
N ALA A 81 -13.75 11.65 12.47
CA ALA A 81 -13.48 12.99 13.03
C ALA A 81 -12.11 13.18 13.70
N ASN A 82 -11.37 12.11 14.01
CA ASN A 82 -10.06 12.15 14.68
C ASN A 82 -8.90 11.55 13.86
N GLN A 83 -9.12 11.24 12.58
CA GLN A 83 -8.09 10.66 11.71
C GLN A 83 -7.40 11.74 10.87
N LYS A 84 -6.07 11.66 10.78
CA LYS A 84 -5.28 12.59 9.97
C LYS A 84 -5.61 12.46 8.48
N PRO A 85 -5.57 13.57 7.70
CA PRO A 85 -5.71 13.49 6.26
C PRO A 85 -4.63 12.56 5.69
N PRO A 86 -4.98 11.71 4.70
CA PRO A 86 -4.01 10.84 4.06
C PRO A 86 -2.97 11.67 3.30
N SER A 87 -1.71 11.31 3.45
CA SER A 87 -0.57 11.96 2.77
C SER A 87 -0.40 11.36 1.37
N VAL A 88 -0.23 12.24 0.37
CA VAL A 88 0.04 11.84 -1.01
C VAL A 88 1.44 11.22 -1.12
N ILE A 89 2.42 11.76 -0.40
CA ILE A 89 3.78 11.23 -0.34
C ILE A 89 3.77 9.79 0.16
N LYS A 90 3.01 9.49 1.22
CA LYS A 90 2.85 8.12 1.72
C LYS A 90 2.20 7.19 0.68
N MET A 91 1.28 7.72 -0.12
CA MET A 91 0.64 6.92 -1.17
C MET A 91 1.59 6.64 -2.34
N ILE A 92 2.40 7.62 -2.74
CA ILE A 92 3.47 7.46 -3.73
C ILE A 92 4.49 6.44 -3.25
N GLN A 93 4.98 6.54 -2.00
CA GLN A 93 5.89 5.58 -1.39
C GLN A 93 5.31 4.16 -1.38
N LYS A 94 4.02 4.00 -1.01
CA LYS A 94 3.31 2.72 -1.09
C LYS A 94 3.24 2.20 -2.53
N GLY A 95 2.99 3.08 -3.49
CA GLY A 95 3.01 2.77 -4.92
C GLY A 95 4.36 2.28 -5.41
N ILE A 96 5.46 2.92 -4.99
CA ILE A 96 6.83 2.50 -5.29
C ILE A 96 7.11 1.12 -4.73
N LYS A 97 6.74 0.87 -3.46
CA LYS A 97 6.95 -0.44 -2.82
C LYS A 97 6.25 -1.56 -3.60
N LYS A 98 4.96 -1.40 -3.91
CA LYS A 98 4.18 -2.38 -4.68
C LYS A 98 4.85 -2.73 -6.02
N ARG A 99 5.34 -1.71 -6.74
CA ARG A 99 6.01 -1.89 -8.04
C ARG A 99 7.39 -2.52 -7.91
N THR A 100 8.11 -2.19 -6.84
CA THR A 100 9.40 -2.82 -6.53
C THR A 100 9.22 -4.31 -6.27
N ASP A 101 8.19 -4.67 -5.50
CA ASP A 101 7.84 -6.06 -5.22
C ASP A 101 7.41 -6.78 -6.51
N ALA A 102 6.62 -6.13 -7.37
CA ALA A 102 6.23 -6.66 -8.68
C ALA A 102 7.42 -6.86 -9.63
N ALA A 103 8.33 -5.89 -9.74
CA ALA A 103 9.53 -6.00 -10.56
C ALA A 103 10.40 -7.19 -10.14
N ARG A 104 10.56 -7.41 -8.82
CA ARG A 104 11.25 -8.60 -8.29
C ARG A 104 10.49 -9.88 -8.64
N ALA A 105 9.16 -9.89 -8.52
CA ALA A 105 8.35 -11.05 -8.87
C ALA A 105 8.47 -11.41 -10.36
N PHE A 106 8.51 -10.42 -11.26
CA PHE A 106 8.71 -10.65 -12.69
C PHE A 106 10.12 -11.16 -13.04
N ARG A 107 11.17 -10.65 -12.38
CA ARG A 107 12.53 -11.19 -12.54
C ARG A 107 12.69 -12.61 -12.02
N ASN A 108 11.97 -12.94 -10.95
CA ASN A 108 12.02 -14.27 -10.32
C ASN A 108 10.91 -15.20 -10.81
N ALA A 109 10.15 -14.80 -11.84
CA ALA A 109 9.05 -15.58 -12.37
C ALA A 109 9.55 -16.92 -12.92
N LYS A 110 8.75 -17.97 -12.73
CA LYS A 110 9.01 -19.31 -13.24
C LYS A 110 7.82 -19.74 -14.12
N PRO A 111 8.05 -20.45 -15.24
CA PRO A 111 9.30 -21.13 -15.64
C PRO A 111 10.39 -20.20 -16.22
N GLU A 112 10.02 -19.05 -16.79
CA GLU A 112 10.97 -18.10 -17.36
C GLU A 112 10.83 -16.69 -16.73
N PRO A 113 11.96 -16.01 -16.45
CA PRO A 113 11.98 -14.61 -16.06
C PRO A 113 11.34 -13.69 -17.11
N ARG A 114 10.65 -12.64 -16.65
CA ARG A 114 9.99 -11.63 -17.49
C ARG A 114 10.63 -10.24 -17.28
N PRO A 115 11.84 -10.01 -17.80
CA PRO A 115 12.54 -8.73 -17.61
C PRO A 115 11.79 -7.56 -18.28
N ASP A 116 11.05 -7.82 -19.36
CA ASP A 116 10.20 -6.85 -20.06
C ASP A 116 9.19 -6.17 -19.12
N LEU A 117 8.54 -6.97 -18.28
CA LEU A 117 7.58 -6.47 -17.29
C LEU A 117 8.28 -5.81 -16.11
N ALA A 118 9.43 -6.35 -15.67
CA ALA A 118 10.21 -5.75 -14.59
C ALA A 118 10.71 -4.35 -14.96
N GLU A 119 11.23 -4.16 -16.17
CA GLU A 119 11.67 -2.85 -16.68
C GLU A 119 10.50 -1.87 -16.83
N LYS A 120 9.29 -2.36 -17.16
CA LYS A 120 8.09 -1.52 -17.18
C LYS A 120 7.76 -1.03 -15.77
N GLU A 121 7.83 -1.88 -14.76
CA GLU A 121 7.61 -1.48 -13.36
C GLU A 121 8.70 -0.52 -12.86
N GLU A 122 9.96 -0.74 -13.24
CA GLU A 122 11.09 0.14 -12.87
C GLU A 122 10.94 1.55 -13.45
N ARG A 123 10.54 1.68 -14.72
CA ARG A 123 10.21 2.98 -15.32
C ARG A 123 9.10 3.71 -14.57
N GLN A 124 8.08 2.99 -14.09
CA GLN A 124 7.02 3.58 -13.28
C GLN A 124 7.52 3.99 -11.89
N ILE A 125 8.47 3.26 -11.30
CA ILE A 125 9.12 3.63 -10.03
C ILE A 125 9.88 4.94 -10.19
N GLU A 126 10.66 5.09 -11.26
CA GLU A 126 11.39 6.33 -11.56
C GLU A 126 10.45 7.53 -11.72
N LEU A 127 9.37 7.36 -12.47
CA LEU A 127 8.31 8.36 -12.59
C LEU A 127 7.77 8.77 -11.20
N LEU A 128 7.43 7.81 -10.35
CA LEU A 128 6.89 8.10 -9.00
C LEU A 128 7.92 8.75 -8.08
N ARG A 129 9.20 8.36 -8.18
CA ARG A 129 10.29 8.96 -7.40
C ARG A 129 10.48 10.44 -7.73
N SER A 130 10.21 10.87 -8.97
CA SER A 130 10.33 12.28 -9.37
C SER A 130 9.43 13.24 -8.55
N PHE A 131 8.35 12.72 -7.94
CA PHE A 131 7.40 13.49 -7.12
C PHE A 131 7.72 13.49 -5.62
N LEU A 132 8.69 12.69 -5.20
CA LEU A 132 9.15 12.68 -3.82
C LEU A 132 10.23 13.75 -3.64
N PRO A 133 10.28 14.41 -2.47
CA PRO A 133 11.46 15.20 -2.13
C PRO A 133 12.68 14.27 -2.20
N LYS A 134 13.76 14.73 -2.83
CA LYS A 134 15.04 14.02 -2.74
C LYS A 134 15.40 14.00 -1.25
N GLU A 135 15.49 12.80 -0.68
CA GLU A 135 16.13 12.64 0.62
C GLU A 135 17.59 13.03 0.38
N GLU A 136 17.96 14.23 0.82
CA GLU A 136 19.36 14.69 0.89
C GLU A 136 20.04 14.04 2.10
#